data_AF-A0A536AGF3-F1
#
_entry.id   AF-A0A536AGF3-F1
#
_cell.length_a   1.000
_cell.length_b   1.000
_cell.length_c   1.000
_cell.angle_alpha   90.00
_cell.angle_beta   90.00
_cell.angle_gamma   90.00
#
_symmetry.space_group_name_H-M   'P 1'
#
loop_
_entity.id
_entity.type
_entity.pdbx_description
1 polymer ?
#
loop_
_entity_poly.entity_id
_entity_poly.type
_entity_poly.pdbx_seq_one_letter_code
_entity_poly.pdbx_strand_id
1 'polypeptide(L)'
;MGDAGHHLADDMPDDETHPFFPDHFWPYPVIAVVMLVTVGLLSAYVQKNLQLEQSADPRAVTIPRPDWYFLFLFQFLKLGPELIMSLVIPPIAVGALLLVPFLDSGLGPRVARRMGWKAWPKPGKNLITGAIWIVSLGFIVFLTFWALAGPQFCLPYFTGPVCGA
;
A
#
# COMPACT_ATOMS: atom_id res chain seq x y z
N MET A 1 -27.17 16.13 9.50
CA MET A 1 -27.95 15.26 8.60
C MET A 1 -28.90 16.16 7.83
N GLY A 2 -28.77 16.23 6.50
CA GLY A 2 -29.70 16.98 5.65
C GLY A 2 -31.08 16.34 5.64
N ASP A 3 -32.10 17.15 5.35
CA ASP A 3 -33.50 16.74 5.25
C ASP A 3 -33.69 15.61 4.21
N ALA A 4 -34.71 14.77 4.37
CA ALA A 4 -34.88 13.50 3.66
C ALA A 4 -35.16 13.61 2.14
N GLY A 5 -34.98 14.79 1.55
CA GLY A 5 -35.05 15.06 0.11
C GLY A 5 -33.93 15.97 -0.42
N HIS A 6 -32.95 16.32 0.42
CA HIS A 6 -31.83 17.16 0.02
C HIS A 6 -30.70 16.28 -0.52
N HIS A 7 -30.48 16.27 -1.84
CA HIS A 7 -29.32 15.58 -2.39
C HIS A 7 -28.08 16.45 -2.16
N LEU A 8 -27.02 15.87 -1.60
CA LEU A 8 -25.73 16.59 -1.40
C LEU A 8 -25.12 17.07 -2.73
N ALA A 9 -25.62 16.57 -3.86
CA ALA A 9 -25.28 17.04 -5.20
C ALA A 9 -25.83 18.45 -5.46
N ASP A 10 -26.96 18.82 -4.84
CA ASP A 10 -27.62 20.12 -5.01
C ASP A 10 -26.86 21.25 -4.27
N ASP A 11 -26.06 20.89 -3.26
CA ASP A 11 -25.20 21.81 -2.49
C ASP A 11 -23.82 22.05 -3.13
N MET A 12 -23.47 21.27 -4.17
CA MET A 12 -22.12 21.28 -4.70
C MET A 12 -22.00 22.39 -5.76
N PRO A 13 -21.00 23.27 -5.65
CA PRO A 13 -20.81 24.35 -6.63
C PRO A 13 -20.67 23.79 -8.05
N ASP A 14 -21.45 24.32 -9.00
CA ASP A 14 -21.50 23.86 -10.40
C ASP A 14 -20.11 23.95 -11.08
N ASP A 15 -19.23 24.83 -10.62
CA ASP A 15 -17.85 24.97 -11.13
C ASP A 15 -16.88 23.87 -10.65
N GLU A 16 -17.24 23.10 -9.61
CA GLU A 16 -16.46 21.97 -9.10
C GLU A 16 -17.02 20.60 -9.54
N THR A 17 -18.12 20.58 -10.31
CA THR A 17 -18.79 19.35 -10.71
C THR A 17 -18.81 19.16 -12.23
N HIS A 18 -18.51 17.93 -12.67
CA HIS A 18 -18.64 17.52 -14.06
C HIS A 18 -19.69 16.41 -14.19
N PRO A 19 -20.48 16.40 -15.27
CA PRO A 19 -21.46 15.34 -15.50
C PRO A 19 -20.81 13.95 -15.52
N PHE A 20 -21.48 12.96 -14.92
CA PHE A 20 -21.03 11.57 -14.97
C PHE A 20 -20.93 11.07 -16.41
N PHE A 21 -21.95 11.36 -17.22
CA PHE A 21 -21.95 11.06 -18.64
C PHE A 21 -21.98 12.37 -19.44
N PRO A 22 -21.12 12.54 -20.45
CA PRO A 22 -20.12 11.58 -20.95
C PRO A 22 -18.75 11.66 -20.26
N ASP A 23 -18.47 12.75 -19.53
CA ASP A 23 -17.11 13.15 -19.16
C ASP A 23 -16.43 12.18 -18.18
N HIS A 24 -17.15 11.71 -17.17
CA HIS A 24 -16.60 10.74 -16.21
C HIS A 24 -16.62 9.30 -16.72
N PHE A 25 -17.56 8.96 -17.62
CA PHE A 25 -17.74 7.60 -18.12
C PHE A 25 -16.64 7.19 -19.11
N TRP A 26 -16.20 8.08 -19.99
CA TRP A 26 -15.31 7.74 -21.11
C TRP A 26 -13.91 7.19 -20.71
N PRO A 27 -13.27 7.65 -19.61
CA PRO A 27 -11.99 7.08 -19.17
C PRO A 27 -12.05 5.59 -18.80
N TYR A 28 -13.17 5.09 -18.29
CA TYR A 28 -13.28 3.69 -17.83
C TYR A 28 -13.07 2.63 -18.92
N PRO A 29 -13.78 2.66 -20.07
CA PRO A 29 -13.54 1.69 -21.15
C PRO A 29 -12.13 1.84 -21.74
N VAL A 30 -11.56 3.04 -21.78
CA VAL A 30 -10.17 3.25 -22.22
C VAL A 30 -9.20 2.54 -21.28
N ILE A 31 -9.33 2.74 -19.96
CA ILE A 31 -8.52 2.05 -18.96
C ILE A 31 -8.70 0.53 -19.09
N ALA A 32 -9.93 0.04 -19.27
CA ALA A 32 -10.20 -1.38 -19.42
C ALA A 32 -9.49 -1.98 -20.66
N VAL A 33 -9.56 -1.30 -21.81
CA VAL A 33 -8.86 -1.73 -23.03
C VAL A 33 -7.35 -1.69 -22.84
N VAL A 34 -6.81 -0.62 -22.23
CA VAL A 34 -5.37 -0.50 -21.95
C VAL A 34 -4.90 -1.63 -21.02
N MET A 35 -5.66 -1.94 -19.96
CA MET A 35 -5.36 -3.05 -19.05
C MET A 35 -5.39 -4.39 -19.76
N LEU A 36 -6.42 -4.64 -20.59
CA LEU A 36 -6.54 -5.87 -21.37
C LEU A 36 -5.36 -6.04 -22.34
N VAL A 37 -5.02 -4.99 -23.07
CA VAL A 37 -3.86 -4.99 -23.99
C VAL A 37 -2.57 -5.21 -23.21
N THR A 38 -2.36 -4.53 -22.08
CA THR A 38 -1.15 -4.68 -21.25
C THR A 38 -0.99 -6.12 -20.75
N VAL A 39 -2.04 -6.69 -20.17
CA VAL A 39 -2.02 -8.09 -19.70
C VAL A 39 -1.85 -9.06 -20.87
N GLY A 40 -2.50 -8.80 -22.00
CA GLY A 40 -2.34 -9.58 -23.23
C GLY A 40 -0.90 -9.57 -23.75
N LEU A 41 -0.23 -8.41 -23.74
CA LEU A 41 1.17 -8.27 -24.12
C LEU A 41 2.10 -8.97 -23.12
N LEU A 42 1.87 -8.83 -21.81
CA LEU A 42 2.62 -9.57 -20.79
C LEU A 42 2.48 -11.08 -21.01
N SER A 43 1.25 -11.54 -21.28
CA SER A 43 0.96 -12.93 -21.60
C SER A 43 1.54 -13.38 -22.95
N ALA A 44 1.81 -12.49 -23.91
CA ALA A 44 2.43 -12.88 -25.18
C ALA A 44 3.96 -12.92 -25.10
N TYR A 45 4.58 -11.96 -24.42
CA TYR A 45 6.03 -11.75 -24.47
C TYR A 45 6.79 -12.21 -23.22
N VAL A 46 6.11 -12.33 -22.07
CA VAL A 46 6.75 -12.57 -20.76
C VAL A 46 6.45 -13.97 -20.21
N GLN A 47 5.78 -14.85 -20.98
CA GLN A 47 5.31 -16.18 -20.55
C GLN A 47 6.32 -17.02 -19.79
N LYS A 48 7.60 -16.98 -20.21
CA LYS A 48 8.67 -17.77 -19.58
C LYS A 48 8.86 -17.44 -18.10
N ASN A 49 8.59 -16.19 -17.70
CA ASN A 49 8.70 -15.74 -16.31
C ASN A 49 7.38 -15.91 -15.52
N LEU A 50 6.29 -16.26 -16.22
CA LEU A 50 4.94 -16.47 -15.67
C LEU A 50 4.59 -17.96 -15.55
N GLN A 51 5.56 -18.85 -15.72
CA GLN A 51 5.33 -20.28 -15.57
C GLN A 51 5.01 -20.59 -14.11
N LEU A 52 3.98 -21.41 -13.90
CA LEU A 52 3.67 -21.95 -12.59
C LEU A 52 4.88 -22.71 -12.05
N GLU A 53 5.14 -22.59 -10.75
CA GLU A 53 6.19 -23.34 -10.10
C GLU A 53 5.99 -24.86 -10.27
N GLN A 54 7.05 -25.62 -10.04
CA GLN A 54 6.96 -27.07 -10.14
C GLN A 54 5.86 -27.62 -9.23
N SER A 55 5.19 -28.68 -9.70
CA SER A 55 4.18 -29.37 -8.90
C SER A 55 4.77 -29.70 -7.52
N ALA A 56 3.99 -29.44 -6.48
CA ALA A 56 4.45 -29.60 -5.11
C ALA A 56 4.98 -31.03 -4.87
N ASP A 57 6.29 -31.15 -4.68
CA ASP A 57 6.96 -32.40 -4.31
C ASP A 57 7.44 -32.28 -2.85
N PRO A 58 6.89 -33.07 -1.92
CA PRO A 58 7.30 -33.02 -0.52
C PRO A 58 8.75 -33.50 -0.28
N ARG A 59 9.42 -34.07 -1.29
CA ARG A 59 10.82 -34.51 -1.21
C ARG A 59 11.80 -33.50 -1.78
N ALA A 60 11.32 -32.46 -2.47
CA ALA A 60 12.17 -31.43 -3.05
C ALA A 60 12.64 -30.45 -1.96
N VAL A 61 13.94 -30.18 -1.92
CA VAL A 61 14.52 -29.14 -1.06
C VAL A 61 14.74 -27.90 -1.91
N THR A 62 13.78 -26.98 -1.86
CA THR A 62 13.84 -25.68 -2.55
C THR A 62 13.90 -24.55 -1.54
N ILE A 63 14.60 -23.48 -1.89
CA ILE A 63 14.55 -22.24 -1.10
C ILE A 63 13.18 -21.62 -1.37
N PRO A 64 12.31 -21.49 -0.35
CA PRO A 64 10.99 -20.89 -0.55
C PRO A 64 11.17 -19.42 -0.86
N ARG A 65 10.97 -19.03 -2.13
CA ARG A 65 10.97 -17.62 -2.54
C ARG A 65 9.54 -17.16 -2.72
N PRO A 66 9.11 -16.11 -2.01
CA PRO A 66 7.77 -15.58 -2.18
C PRO A 66 7.66 -14.81 -3.50
N ASP A 67 6.42 -14.62 -3.95
CA ASP A 67 6.15 -13.75 -5.08
C ASP A 67 6.57 -12.30 -4.85
N TRP A 68 6.76 -11.55 -5.95
CA TRP A 68 7.28 -10.18 -5.96
C TRP A 68 6.51 -9.21 -5.07
N TYR A 69 5.19 -9.38 -4.92
CA TYR A 69 4.33 -8.52 -4.10
C TYR A 69 4.48 -8.78 -2.59
N PHE A 70 5.13 -9.87 -2.19
CA PHE A 70 5.40 -10.22 -0.79
C PHE A 70 6.86 -10.05 -0.37
N LEU A 71 7.77 -9.76 -1.31
CA LEU A 71 9.20 -9.63 -1.03
C LEU A 71 9.52 -8.66 0.11
N PHE A 72 8.87 -7.49 0.13
CA PHE A 72 9.11 -6.48 1.16
C PHE A 72 8.68 -6.95 2.56
N LEU A 73 7.62 -7.76 2.67
CA LEU A 73 7.15 -8.31 3.94
C LEU A 73 8.12 -9.36 4.48
N PHE A 74 8.63 -10.24 3.61
CA PHE A 74 9.64 -11.22 4.00
C PHE A 74 10.96 -10.56 4.41
N GLN A 75 11.39 -9.52 3.70
CA GLN A 75 12.56 -8.76 4.10
C GLN A 75 12.33 -8.03 5.43
N PHE A 76 11.14 -7.48 5.64
CA PHE A 76 10.74 -6.83 6.88
C PHE A 76 10.78 -7.80 8.08
N LEU A 77 10.32 -9.05 7.90
CA LEU A 77 10.35 -10.08 8.93
C LEU A 77 11.76 -10.35 9.47
N LYS A 78 12.79 -10.27 8.60
CA LYS A 78 14.20 -10.51 8.98
C LYS A 78 14.82 -9.37 9.81
N LEU A 79 14.17 -8.20 9.89
CA LEU A 79 14.70 -7.02 10.59
C LEU A 79 14.52 -7.05 12.10
N GLY A 80 13.98 -8.13 12.68
CA GLY A 80 13.81 -8.20 14.13
C GLY A 80 13.24 -9.54 14.58
N PRO A 81 12.73 -9.61 15.81
CA PRO A 81 12.14 -10.84 16.34
C PRO A 81 10.93 -11.26 15.49
N GLU A 82 11.00 -12.47 14.93
CA GLU A 82 10.02 -12.97 13.96
C GLU A 82 8.59 -12.89 14.48
N LEU A 83 8.36 -13.22 15.75
CA LEU A 83 7.04 -13.15 16.39
C LEU A 83 6.45 -11.74 16.37
N ILE A 84 7.28 -10.71 16.62
CA ILE A 84 6.82 -9.31 16.66
C ILE A 84 6.53 -8.84 15.24
N MET A 85 7.45 -9.09 14.31
CA MET A 85 7.32 -8.63 12.92
C MET A 85 6.15 -9.30 12.19
N SER A 86 5.83 -10.56 12.51
CA SER A 86 4.75 -11.32 11.85
C SER A 86 3.38 -11.17 12.53
N LEU A 87 3.30 -11.27 13.86
CA LEU A 87 2.02 -11.30 14.57
C LEU A 87 1.62 -9.97 15.20
N VAL A 88 2.57 -9.09 15.53
CA VAL A 88 2.25 -7.86 16.30
C VAL A 88 2.10 -6.67 15.36
N ILE A 89 3.06 -6.44 14.47
CA ILE A 89 3.07 -5.24 13.63
C ILE A 89 1.92 -5.21 12.61
N PRO A 90 1.60 -6.28 11.86
CA PRO A 90 0.54 -6.20 10.85
C PRO A 90 -0.85 -5.92 11.45
N PRO A 91 -1.29 -6.57 12.55
CA PRO A 91 -2.55 -6.22 13.20
C PRO A 91 -2.57 -4.81 13.76
N ILE A 92 -1.45 -4.29 14.28
CA ILE A 92 -1.38 -2.90 14.72
C ILE A 92 -1.53 -1.95 13.54
N ALA A 93 -0.90 -2.21 12.40
CA ALA A 93 -1.01 -1.38 11.21
C ALA A 93 -2.44 -1.37 10.66
N VAL A 94 -3.07 -2.53 10.56
CA VAL A 94 -4.48 -2.66 10.14
C VAL A 94 -5.42 -2.00 11.15
N GLY A 95 -5.20 -2.24 12.45
CA GLY A 95 -5.95 -1.62 13.53
C GLY A 95 -5.85 -0.09 13.51
N ALA A 96 -4.65 0.45 13.29
CA ALA A 96 -4.43 1.87 13.14
C ALA A 96 -5.21 2.44 11.94
N LEU A 97 -5.22 1.74 10.79
CA LEU A 97 -5.98 2.12 9.61
C LEU A 97 -7.50 2.12 9.87
N LEU A 98 -8.01 1.10 10.56
CA LEU A 98 -9.43 1.01 10.95
C LEU A 98 -9.82 2.10 11.95
N LEU A 99 -8.87 2.59 12.76
CA LEU A 99 -9.09 3.66 13.73
C LEU A 99 -9.04 5.07 13.11
N VAL A 100 -8.56 5.23 11.87
CA VAL A 100 -8.47 6.52 11.16
C VAL A 100 -9.78 7.33 11.19
N PRO A 101 -10.96 6.80 10.82
CA PRO A 101 -12.19 7.59 10.83
C PRO A 101 -12.57 8.14 12.21
N PHE A 102 -12.25 7.42 13.28
CA PHE A 102 -12.53 7.83 14.66
C PHE A 102 -11.53 8.88 15.16
N LEU A 103 -10.27 8.75 14.74
CA LEU A 103 -9.22 9.72 15.02
C LEU A 103 -9.50 11.04 14.30
N ASP A 104 -9.88 11.02 13.02
CA ASP A 104 -10.08 12.24 12.23
C ASP A 104 -11.33 13.04 12.64
N SER A 105 -12.42 12.36 13.00
CA SER A 105 -13.68 13.02 13.36
C SER A 105 -13.76 13.41 14.85
N GLY A 106 -13.17 12.61 15.74
CA GLY A 106 -13.39 12.73 17.18
C GLY A 106 -12.15 13.20 17.96
N LEU A 107 -11.13 12.36 18.04
CA LEU A 107 -9.99 12.55 18.95
C LEU A 107 -8.98 13.57 18.41
N GLY A 108 -8.75 13.59 17.10
CA GLY A 108 -7.76 14.42 16.43
C GLY A 108 -7.94 15.92 16.68
N PRO A 109 -9.14 16.50 16.43
CA PRO A 109 -9.39 17.91 16.72
C PRO A 109 -9.22 18.29 18.20
N ARG A 110 -9.55 17.37 19.12
CA ARG A 110 -9.36 17.58 20.57
C ARG A 110 -7.89 17.57 20.97
N VAL A 111 -7.12 16.64 20.42
CA VAL A 111 -5.67 16.53 20.64
C VAL A 111 -4.94 17.74 20.06
N ALA A 112 -5.29 18.16 18.84
CA ALA A 112 -4.73 19.36 18.21
C ALA A 112 -4.94 20.61 19.08
N ARG A 113 -6.16 20.79 19.63
CA ARG A 113 -6.47 21.91 20.54
C ARG A 113 -5.65 21.86 21.83
N ARG A 114 -5.43 20.67 22.38
CA ARG A 114 -4.64 20.48 23.62
C ARG A 114 -3.14 20.70 23.41
N MET A 115 -2.61 20.32 22.26
CA MET A 115 -1.20 20.52 21.89
C MET A 115 -0.90 21.90 21.27
N GLY A 116 -1.91 22.78 21.19
CA GLY A 116 -1.76 24.13 20.61
C GLY A 116 -1.60 24.16 19.08
N TRP A 117 -1.92 23.06 18.39
CA TRP A 117 -1.86 22.98 16.93
C TRP A 117 -3.07 23.69 16.32
N LYS A 118 -2.85 24.51 15.28
CA LYS A 118 -3.91 25.25 14.58
C LYS A 118 -4.98 24.34 13.98
N ALA A 119 -4.58 23.15 13.51
CA ALA A 119 -5.48 22.16 12.95
C ALA A 119 -4.89 20.75 13.12
N TRP A 120 -5.77 19.75 13.16
CA TRP A 120 -5.36 18.35 13.07
C TRP A 120 -4.81 18.06 11.67
N PRO A 121 -3.67 17.34 11.55
CA PRO A 121 -3.10 16.98 10.25
C PRO A 121 -4.00 15.98 9.51
N LYS A 122 -4.92 16.49 8.69
CA LYS A 122 -5.75 15.67 7.81
C LYS A 122 -4.96 15.16 6.59
N PRO A 123 -5.07 13.88 6.22
CA PRO A 123 -4.48 13.36 4.99
C PRO A 123 -4.87 14.20 3.77
N GLY A 124 -3.92 14.46 2.86
CA GLY A 124 -4.16 15.14 1.57
C GLY A 124 -4.01 16.67 1.55
N LYS A 125 -3.96 17.36 2.71
CA LYS A 125 -3.78 18.83 2.75
C LYS A 125 -2.49 19.30 3.43
N ASN A 126 -1.70 18.39 4.00
CA ASN A 126 -0.49 18.74 4.74
C ASN A 126 0.75 18.03 4.17
N LEU A 127 1.90 18.70 4.27
CA LEU A 127 3.19 18.16 3.81
C LEU A 127 3.62 16.94 4.63
N ILE A 128 3.25 16.88 5.90
CA ILE A 128 3.70 15.84 6.84
C ILE A 128 3.13 14.46 6.47
N THR A 129 1.82 14.35 6.27
CA THR A 129 1.15 13.11 5.86
C THR A 129 1.59 12.67 4.47
N GLY A 130 1.79 13.63 3.55
CA GLY A 130 2.38 13.35 2.23
C GLY A 130 3.80 12.80 2.34
N ALA A 131 4.65 13.42 3.16
CA ALA A 131 6.01 12.96 3.41
C ALA A 131 6.04 11.58 4.08
N ILE A 132 5.18 11.32 5.07
CA ILE A 132 5.04 10.00 5.71
C ILE A 132 4.69 8.96 4.65
N TRP A 133 3.72 9.24 3.78
CA TRP A 133 3.30 8.31 2.74
C TRP A 133 4.42 8.02 1.73
N ILE A 134 5.14 9.06 1.27
CA ILE A 134 6.29 8.93 0.37
C ILE A 134 7.41 8.10 1.03
N VAL A 135 7.72 8.36 2.30
CA VAL A 135 8.71 7.60 3.05
C VAL A 135 8.29 6.14 3.21
N SER A 136 7.02 5.86 3.50
CA SER A 136 6.48 4.49 3.57
C SER A 136 6.61 3.75 2.24
N LEU A 137 6.28 4.40 1.12
CA LEU A 137 6.48 3.80 -0.21
C LEU A 137 7.95 3.60 -0.53
N GLY A 138 8.80 4.59 -0.23
CA GLY A 138 10.24 4.47 -0.40
C GLY A 138 10.83 3.32 0.41
N PHE A 139 10.32 3.09 1.62
CA PHE A 139 10.70 1.96 2.46
C PHE A 139 10.28 0.62 1.85
N ILE A 140 9.04 0.49 1.37
CA ILE A 140 8.57 -0.73 0.68
C ILE A 140 9.42 -1.02 -0.56
N VAL A 141 9.67 0.00 -1.38
CA VAL A 141 10.50 -0.10 -2.59
C VAL A 141 11.92 -0.52 -2.22
N PHE A 142 12.53 0.12 -1.23
CA PHE A 142 13.86 -0.23 -0.73
C PHE A 142 13.95 -1.68 -0.27
N LEU A 143 13.00 -2.14 0.55
CA LEU A 143 12.96 -3.52 1.03
C LEU A 143 12.76 -4.51 -0.13
N THR A 144 11.95 -4.15 -1.13
CA THR A 144 11.74 -4.98 -2.33
C THR A 144 13.03 -5.12 -3.13
N PHE A 145 13.73 -4.01 -3.38
CA PHE A 145 15.01 -4.05 -4.10
C PHE A 145 16.10 -4.79 -3.31
N TRP A 146 16.12 -4.64 -2.00
CA TRP A 146 17.05 -5.39 -1.15
C TRP A 146 16.74 -6.90 -1.18
N ALA A 147 15.46 -7.28 -1.15
CA ALA A 147 15.07 -8.68 -1.34
C ALA A 147 15.49 -9.20 -2.72
N LEU A 148 15.29 -8.43 -3.79
CA LEU A 148 15.68 -8.80 -5.15
C LEU A 148 17.21 -8.93 -5.35
N ALA A 149 18.03 -8.26 -4.53
CA ALA A 149 19.48 -8.41 -4.57
C ALA A 149 19.95 -9.83 -4.16
N GLY A 150 19.07 -10.63 -3.56
CA GLY A 150 19.29 -12.04 -3.26
C GLY A 150 20.15 -12.30 -2.01
N PRO A 151 20.39 -13.59 -1.68
CA PRO A 151 20.98 -14.00 -0.42
C PRO A 151 22.48 -13.69 -0.28
N GLN A 152 23.15 -13.32 -1.38
CA GLN A 152 24.57 -12.95 -1.39
C GLN A 152 24.80 -11.51 -0.91
N PHE A 153 23.75 -10.68 -0.95
CA PHE A 153 23.85 -9.27 -0.59
C PHE A 153 23.29 -9.05 0.82
N CYS A 154 24.18 -8.78 1.76
CA CYS A 154 23.85 -8.58 3.16
C CYS A 154 24.22 -7.17 3.61
N LEU A 155 23.33 -6.54 4.37
CA LEU A 155 23.59 -5.26 5.01
C LEU A 155 23.75 -5.44 6.53
N PRO A 156 24.66 -4.69 7.17
CA PRO A 156 24.80 -4.72 8.62
C PRO A 156 23.53 -4.17 9.28
N TYR A 157 23.00 -4.89 10.26
CA TYR A 157 21.82 -4.50 11.03
C TYR A 157 22.04 -4.74 12.53
N PHE A 158 21.15 -4.20 13.36
CA PHE A 158 21.31 -4.18 14.82
C PHE A 158 21.49 -5.55 15.48
N THR A 159 20.91 -6.61 14.91
CA THR A 159 20.96 -7.98 15.43
C THR A 159 21.97 -8.88 14.71
N GLY A 160 22.68 -8.36 13.71
CA GLY A 160 23.57 -9.12 12.82
C GLY A 160 23.41 -8.71 11.35
N PRO A 161 24.23 -9.24 10.44
CA PRO A 161 24.05 -9.01 9.00
C PRO A 161 22.75 -9.67 8.52
N VAL A 162 21.89 -8.90 7.86
CA VAL A 162 20.66 -9.40 7.25
C VAL A 162 20.87 -9.48 5.74
N CYS A 163 20.55 -10.64 5.15
CA CYS A 163 20.68 -10.86 3.71
C CYS A 163 19.32 -10.78 3.01
N GLY A 164 19.35 -10.45 1.72
CA GLY A 164 18.17 -10.51 0.85
C GLY A 164 17.47 -11.87 0.89
N ALA A 165 16.17 -11.88 0.59
CA ALA A 165 15.38 -13.09 0.45
C ALA A 165 15.70 -13.88 -0.85
#